data_AF-A0A1H0ANV0-F1
#
_entry.id   AF-A0A1H0ANV0-F1
#
_cell.length_a   1.000
_cell.length_b   1.000
_cell.length_c   1.000
_cell.angle_alpha   90.00
_cell.angle_beta   90.00
_cell.angle_gamma   90.00
#
_symmetry.space_group_name_H-M   'P 1'
#
loop_
_entity.id
_entity.type
_entity.pdbx_description
1 polymer ?
#
loop_
_entity_poly.entity_id
_entity_poly.type
_entity_poly.pdbx_seq_one_letter_code
_entity_poly.pdbx_strand_id
1 'polypeptide(L)'
;MNQELADEMVWIVSFAVDDDDGTQESYLIEEKNLAGYRRDIADNLRDMLGKGLFYSKEEATKWAEAQVSRPCCGKSGGCCRQQTNSQAKKY
;
A
#
# COMPACT_ATOMS: atom_id res chain seq x y z
N MET A 1 -32.84 -23.01 0.62
CA MET A 1 -31.82 -22.76 1.65
C MET A 1 -31.11 -21.49 1.22
N ASN A 2 -31.52 -20.34 1.76
CA ASN A 2 -30.82 -19.07 1.50
C ASN A 2 -29.61 -19.07 2.43
N GLN A 3 -28.51 -19.63 1.94
CA GLN A 3 -27.23 -19.44 2.58
C GLN A 3 -26.83 -18.02 2.18
N GLU A 4 -27.21 -17.05 3.02
CA GLU A 4 -26.56 -15.75 3.08
C GLU A 4 -25.07 -16.04 3.31
N LEU A 5 -24.35 -16.23 2.21
CA LEU A 5 -22.90 -16.13 2.18
C LEU A 5 -22.65 -14.70 2.63
N ALA A 6 -22.45 -14.50 3.93
CA ALA A 6 -22.16 -13.20 4.50
C ALA A 6 -21.05 -12.60 3.64
N ASP A 7 -21.40 -11.56 2.87
CA ASP A 7 -20.50 -10.88 1.95
C ASP A 7 -19.37 -10.29 2.80
N GLU A 8 -18.29 -11.05 2.97
CA GLU A 8 -17.14 -10.63 3.74
C GLU A 8 -16.26 -9.80 2.82
N MET A 9 -16.71 -8.57 2.61
CA MET A 9 -16.05 -7.57 1.79
C MET A 9 -14.81 -7.04 2.51
N VAL A 10 -13.70 -7.04 1.79
CA VAL A 10 -12.39 -6.59 2.27
C VAL A 10 -11.72 -5.71 1.23
N TRP A 11 -10.84 -4.83 1.70
CA TRP A 11 -10.07 -3.90 0.89
C TRP A 11 -8.59 -4.24 1.00
N ILE A 12 -7.98 -4.56 -0.14
CA ILE A 12 -6.55 -4.89 -0.28
C ILE A 12 -5.82 -3.66 -0.77
N VAL A 13 -4.73 -3.31 -0.10
CA VAL A 13 -3.78 -2.27 -0.50
C VAL A 13 -2.60 -2.92 -1.20
N SER A 14 -2.40 -2.56 -2.46
CA SER A 14 -1.26 -2.98 -3.29
C SER A 14 -0.41 -1.76 -3.62
N PHE A 15 0.91 -1.90 -3.56
CA PHE A 15 1.83 -0.82 -3.93
C PHE A 15 2.46 -1.12 -5.28
N ALA A 16 2.37 -0.16 -6.20
CA ALA A 16 3.17 -0.20 -7.42
C ALA A 16 4.54 0.39 -7.10
N VAL A 17 5.58 -0.37 -7.39
CA VAL A 17 6.96 0.12 -7.36
C VAL A 17 7.32 0.42 -8.80
N ASP A 18 7.81 1.62 -9.07
CA ASP A 18 8.37 1.92 -10.38
C ASP A 18 9.65 1.10 -10.57
N ASP A 19 9.74 0.40 -11.70
CA ASP A 19 10.82 -0.55 -12.00
C ASP A 19 12.15 0.18 -12.28
N ASP A 20 12.09 1.47 -12.62
CA ASP A 20 13.25 2.27 -13.04
C ASP A 20 13.98 2.88 -11.83
N ASP A 21 13.23 3.48 -10.89
CA ASP A 21 13.80 4.16 -9.72
C ASP A 21 13.57 3.41 -8.39
N GLY A 22 12.87 2.27 -8.42
CA GLY A 22 12.49 1.51 -7.22
C GLY A 22 11.62 2.32 -6.25
N THR A 23 11.10 3.46 -6.72
CA THR A 23 10.35 4.42 -5.91
C THR A 23 8.88 4.02 -5.92
N GLN A 24 8.29 4.00 -4.73
CA GLN A 24 6.87 3.72 -4.57
C GLN A 24 6.06 4.95 -5.02
N GLU A 25 5.64 4.95 -6.28
CA GLU A 25 4.93 6.09 -6.87
C GLU A 25 3.44 6.11 -6.53
N SER A 26 2.81 4.96 -6.28
CA SER A 26 1.35 4.88 -6.13
C SER A 26 0.90 3.65 -5.35
N TYR A 27 -0.23 3.79 -4.64
CA TYR A 27 -0.95 2.69 -4.02
C TYR A 27 -2.30 2.49 -4.70
N LEU A 28 -2.73 1.24 -4.79
CA LEU A 28 -4.03 0.82 -5.32
C LEU A 28 -4.82 0.14 -4.21
N ILE A 29 -6.11 0.49 -4.08
CA ILE A 29 -7.03 -0.15 -3.14
C ILE A 29 -8.07 -0.93 -3.93
N GLU A 30 -8.04 -2.26 -3.82
CA GLU A 30 -8.97 -3.16 -4.48
C GLU A 30 -9.99 -3.71 -3.49
N GLU A 31 -11.26 -3.73 -3.89
CA GLU A 31 -12.35 -4.37 -3.14
C GLU A 31 -12.47 -5.84 -3.57
N LYS A 32 -12.50 -6.76 -2.62
CA LYS A 32 -12.69 -8.21 -2.85
C LYS A 32 -13.69 -8.79 -1.87
N ASN A 33 -14.43 -9.80 -2.30
CA ASN A 33 -15.36 -10.55 -1.47
C ASN A 33 -14.73 -11.89 -1.06
N LEU A 34 -14.44 -12.09 0.23
CA LEU A 34 -13.87 -13.33 0.76
C LEU A 34 -14.83 -14.52 0.68
N ALA A 35 -16.15 -14.28 0.58
CA ALA A 35 -17.14 -15.35 0.49
C ALA A 35 -17.02 -16.17 -0.80
N GLY A 36 -16.42 -15.60 -1.86
CA GLY A 36 -16.15 -16.28 -3.12
C GLY A 36 -14.86 -17.12 -3.13
N TYR A 37 -14.03 -16.99 -2.09
CA TYR A 37 -12.74 -17.69 -2.03
C TYR A 37 -12.86 -19.02 -1.29
N ARG A 38 -11.94 -19.95 -1.63
CA ARG A 38 -11.80 -21.18 -0.84
C ARG A 38 -11.35 -20.83 0.57
N ARG A 39 -11.77 -21.65 1.53
CA ARG A 39 -11.58 -21.42 2.97
C ARG A 39 -10.11 -21.21 3.35
N ASP A 40 -9.20 -21.95 2.72
CA ASP A 40 -7.75 -21.82 2.87
C ASP A 40 -7.20 -20.47 2.40
N ILE A 41 -7.75 -19.93 1.31
CA ILE A 41 -7.33 -18.63 0.77
C ILE A 41 -7.89 -17.51 1.66
N ALA A 42 -9.15 -17.64 2.09
CA ALA A 42 -9.77 -16.68 3.00
C ALA A 42 -9.02 -16.61 4.34
N ASP A 43 -8.54 -17.74 4.88
CA ASP A 43 -7.75 -17.76 6.12
C ASP A 43 -6.40 -17.06 5.95
N ASN A 44 -5.69 -17.31 4.84
CA ASN A 44 -4.44 -16.61 4.52
C ASN A 44 -4.66 -15.10 4.33
N LEU A 45 -5.77 -14.69 3.70
CA LEU A 45 -6.12 -13.28 3.57
C LEU A 45 -6.38 -12.67 4.96
N ARG A 46 -7.09 -13.37 5.86
CA ARG A 46 -7.31 -12.90 7.22
C ARG A 46 -6.02 -12.73 8.04
N ASP A 47 -4.98 -13.53 7.82
CA ASP A 47 -3.67 -13.31 8.47
C ASP A 47 -3.00 -11.98 8.04
N MET A 48 -3.36 -11.49 6.85
CA MET A 48 -2.92 -10.20 6.33
C MET A 48 -3.79 -9.01 6.79
N LEU A 49 -4.83 -9.24 7.61
CA LEU A 49 -5.60 -8.15 8.22
C LEU A 49 -4.68 -7.22 9.02
N GLY A 50 -4.80 -5.91 8.75
CA GLY A 50 -3.95 -4.88 9.35
C GLY A 50 -2.57 -4.72 8.71
N LYS A 51 -2.21 -5.59 7.75
CA LYS A 51 -0.92 -5.58 7.01
C LYS A 51 -1.11 -5.29 5.51
N GLY A 52 -2.16 -4.53 5.16
CA GLY A 52 -2.56 -4.28 3.77
C GLY A 52 -3.93 -4.85 3.42
N LEU A 53 -4.56 -5.65 4.29
CA LEU A 53 -5.98 -6.03 4.17
C LEU A 53 -6.81 -5.38 5.28
N PHE A 54 -7.96 -4.80 4.93
CA PHE A 54 -8.84 -4.13 5.89
C PHE A 54 -10.32 -4.40 5.60
N TYR A 55 -11.17 -4.30 6.62
CA TYR A 55 -12.63 -4.36 6.49
C TYR A 55 -13.26 -3.01 6.16
N SER A 56 -12.46 -1.95 6.10
CA SER A 56 -12.90 -0.60 5.77
C SER A 56 -11.96 0.02 4.75
N LYS A 57 -12.56 0.58 3.69
CA LYS A 57 -11.83 1.36 2.69
C LYS A 57 -11.10 2.55 3.32
N GLU A 58 -11.70 3.19 4.32
CA GLU A 58 -11.10 4.35 4.97
C GLU A 58 -9.84 3.97 5.75
N GLU A 59 -9.87 2.84 6.46
CA GLU A 59 -8.69 2.32 7.18
C GLU A 59 -7.58 1.91 6.20
N ALA A 60 -7.95 1.25 5.09
CA ALA A 60 -7.02 0.91 4.03
C ALA A 60 -6.32 2.14 3.44
N THR A 61 -7.07 3.20 3.12
CA THR A 61 -6.51 4.44 2.60
C THR A 61 -5.56 5.10 3.60
N LYS A 62 -6.00 5.30 4.85
CA LYS A 62 -5.18 5.91 5.89
C LYS A 62 -3.88 5.15 6.12
N TRP A 63 -3.95 3.82 6.09
CA TRP A 63 -2.76 2.98 6.24
C TRP A 63 -1.84 3.10 5.02
N ALA A 64 -2.38 3.08 3.80
CA ALA A 64 -1.61 3.22 2.56
C ALA A 64 -0.89 4.58 2.49
N GLU A 65 -1.61 5.66 2.78
CA GLU A 65 -1.06 7.01 2.87
C GLU A 65 0.03 7.10 3.93
N ALA A 66 -0.13 6.44 5.08
CA ALA A 66 0.90 6.39 6.10
C ALA A 66 2.17 5.64 5.65
N GLN A 67 2.07 4.67 4.74
CA GLN A 67 3.26 4.01 4.19
C GLN A 67 3.99 4.91 3.17
N VAL A 68 3.25 5.52 2.24
CA VAL A 68 3.83 6.41 1.21
C VAL A 68 4.34 7.72 1.82
N SER A 69 3.65 8.24 2.83
CA SER A 69 4.02 9.49 3.52
C SER A 69 5.21 9.34 4.45
N ARG A 70 5.80 8.15 4.64
CA ARG A 70 7.06 8.03 5.38
C ARG A 70 8.16 8.54 4.47
N PRO A 71 8.63 9.79 4.63
CA PRO A 71 9.77 10.22 3.88
C PRO A 71 10.94 9.36 4.36
N CYS A 72 11.83 8.98 3.46
CA CYS A 72 13.15 8.45 3.78
C CYS A 72 14.03 9.44 4.60
N CYS A 73 13.43 10.41 5.29
CA CYS A 73 14.03 11.30 6.27
C CYS A 73 14.00 10.65 7.66
N GLY A 74 14.61 9.46 7.76
CA GLY A 74 14.99 8.92 9.05
C GLY A 74 16.06 9.83 9.66
N LYS A 75 15.74 10.43 10.82
CA LYS A 75 16.71 11.01 11.75
C LYS A 75 17.75 9.95 12.13
N SER A 76 18.79 9.80 11.31
CA SER A 76 20.10 9.21 11.64
C SER A 76 20.98 9.27 10.38
N GLY A 77 21.50 10.45 10.07
CA GLY A 77 22.88 10.58 9.57
C GLY A 77 23.25 10.15 8.15
N GLY A 78 22.34 9.79 7.24
CA GLY A 78 22.79 9.50 5.87
C GLY A 78 21.70 9.24 4.85
N CYS A 79 21.49 10.21 3.95
CA CYS A 79 21.18 10.09 2.52
C CYS A 79 20.31 11.26 2.03
N CYS A 80 20.95 12.41 1.80
CA CYS A 80 20.56 13.35 0.74
C CYS A 80 21.86 13.71 0.02
N ARG A 81 22.25 12.90 -0.97
CA ARG A 81 23.37 13.26 -1.84
C ARG A 81 22.88 14.40 -2.74
N GLN A 82 23.01 15.64 -2.25
CA GLN A 82 22.99 16.83 -3.09
C GLN A 82 24.13 16.69 -4.11
N GLN A 83 23.78 16.43 -5.36
CA GLN A 83 24.63 16.62 -6.54
C GLN A 83 23.67 16.41 -7.73
N THR A 84 23.35 17.37 -8.59
CA THR A 84 24.23 18.38 -9.19
C THR A 84 23.47 19.63 -9.64
N ASN A 85 23.87 20.77 -9.09
CA ASN A 85 24.22 22.01 -9.79
C ASN A 85 23.43 22.40 -11.07
N SER A 86 22.21 22.91 -10.90
CA SER A 86 21.51 23.70 -11.93
C SER A 86 21.80 25.19 -11.78
N GLN A 87 23.06 25.63 -11.93
CA GLN A 87 23.39 27.05 -12.19
C GLN A 87 24.62 27.19 -13.10
N ALA A 88 24.45 26.93 -14.39
CA ALA A 88 25.29 27.53 -15.42
C ALA A 88 24.59 28.80 -15.94
N LYS A 89 24.80 29.94 -15.27
CA LYS A 89 24.42 31.24 -15.81
C LYS A 89 25.50 32.29 -15.52
N LYS A 90 26.11 32.74 -16.62
CA LYS A 90 26.71 34.05 -16.88
C LYS A 90 27.88 34.49 -15.99
N TYR A 91 29.07 34.52 -16.59
CA TYR A 91 29.89 35.75 -16.68
C TYR A 91 30.54 35.78 -18.06
#